data_AF-A0A257RXN6-F1
#
_entry.id   AF-A0A257RXN6-F1
#
_cell.length_a   1.000
_cell.length_b   1.000
_cell.length_c   1.000
_cell.angle_alpha   90.00
_cell.angle_beta   90.00
_cell.angle_gamma   90.00
#
_symmetry.space_group_name_H-M   'P 1'
#
loop_
_entity.id
_entity.type
_entity.pdbx_description
1 polymer ?
#
loop_
_entity_poly.entity_id
_entity_poly.type
_entity_poly.pdbx_seq_one_letter_code
_entity_poly.pdbx_strand_id
1 'polypeptide(L)'
;MPAQPNSPDINSRSSLSVHALRPGEIEHFLTDLNETEAAYLRAQDFSGKAASVVLLPSPEGISRAVLGLGDHPGPATFGDLHKKLPNGIDWTLLPGSYDPGEAYLGITLGAYRFDRFRKPDAKLPHISVQNAPDRAKRLAEAVCFARDLVNMPANHLGPAELADAGEALARRHGARSRRIRGAELASGYPALHAVGAGSDRKPEILQFSWGENPSHPLISLCGKGVCFDSGGYDLKPSAAMLRMKKD
;
A
#
# COMPACT_ATOMS: atom_id res chain seq x y z
N MET A 1 16.80 -3.49 -8.95
CA MET A 1 16.73 -4.41 -7.80
C MET A 1 15.53 -3.98 -6.96
N PRO A 2 14.52 -4.83 -6.75
CA PRO A 2 13.46 -4.50 -5.79
C PRO A 2 14.11 -4.34 -4.42
N ALA A 3 13.76 -3.26 -3.71
CA ALA A 3 14.17 -3.07 -2.34
C ALA A 3 13.72 -4.32 -1.55
N GLN A 4 14.68 -5.10 -1.05
CA GLN A 4 14.35 -6.20 -0.17
C GLN A 4 13.70 -5.63 1.08
N PRO A 5 12.61 -6.23 1.59
CA PRO A 5 12.12 -5.87 2.91
C PRO A 5 13.25 -6.19 3.88
N ASN A 6 13.78 -5.15 4.54
CA ASN A 6 14.70 -5.31 5.64
C ASN A 6 14.05 -6.27 6.64
N SER A 7 14.64 -7.46 6.80
CA SER A 7 14.35 -8.33 7.94
C SER A 7 14.61 -7.52 9.20
N PRO A 8 13.63 -7.30 10.08
CA PRO A 8 13.87 -6.56 11.30
C PRO A 8 14.69 -7.44 12.25
N ASP A 9 15.84 -6.91 12.65
CA ASP A 9 16.60 -7.36 13.82
C ASP A 9 15.65 -7.45 15.03
N ILE A 10 15.44 -8.67 15.53
CA ILE A 10 14.63 -8.97 16.72
C ILE A 10 15.50 -8.74 17.97
N ASN A 11 15.93 -7.48 18.17
CA ASN A 11 16.56 -7.05 19.42
C ASN A 11 15.82 -5.82 19.98
N SER A 12 15.15 -6.07 21.10
CA SER A 12 14.27 -5.22 21.91
C SER A 12 14.48 -3.69 21.85
N ARG A 13 13.78 -3.01 20.94
CA ARG A 13 13.30 -1.66 21.22
C ARG A 13 11.95 -1.79 21.93
N SER A 14 11.82 -1.17 23.10
CA SER A 14 10.52 -1.07 23.79
C SER A 14 9.55 -0.30 22.89
N SER A 15 8.61 -1.01 22.26
CA SER A 15 7.58 -0.38 21.43
C SER A 15 6.52 0.28 22.31
N LEU A 16 6.10 1.51 21.98
CA LEU A 16 4.98 2.18 22.64
C LEU A 16 3.65 1.66 22.09
N SER A 17 2.63 1.57 22.94
CA SER A 17 1.31 1.08 22.53
C SER A 17 0.46 2.17 21.87
N VAL A 18 -0.38 1.75 20.92
CA VAL A 18 -1.49 2.52 20.40
C VAL A 18 -2.77 1.79 20.80
N HIS A 19 -3.61 2.44 21.61
CA HIS A 19 -4.94 1.95 21.98
C HIS A 19 -5.98 2.58 21.07
N ALA A 20 -6.80 1.79 20.38
CA ALA A 20 -7.83 2.31 19.49
C ALA A 20 -9.22 2.16 20.13
N LEU A 21 -9.94 3.28 20.25
CA LEU A 21 -11.18 3.37 21.03
C LEU A 21 -12.32 3.90 20.19
N ARG A 22 -13.49 3.25 20.30
CA ARG A 22 -14.77 3.81 19.88
C ARG A 22 -15.30 4.78 20.94
N PRO A 23 -16.23 5.70 20.59
CA PRO A 23 -16.79 6.64 21.56
C PRO A 23 -17.33 5.99 22.84
N GLY A 24 -18.00 4.83 22.73
CA GLY A 24 -18.57 4.12 23.88
C GLY A 24 -17.57 3.38 24.78
N GLU A 25 -16.28 3.35 24.43
CA GLU A 25 -15.24 2.60 25.15
C GLU A 25 -14.37 3.50 26.04
N ILE A 26 -14.53 4.82 25.91
CA ILE A 26 -13.65 5.81 26.54
C ILE A 26 -13.76 5.77 28.06
N GLU A 27 -14.98 5.70 28.61
CA GLU A 27 -15.18 5.69 30.06
C GLU A 27 -14.54 4.47 30.73
N HIS A 28 -14.62 3.30 30.08
CA HIS A 28 -13.93 2.11 30.59
C HIS A 28 -12.42 2.24 30.46
N PHE A 29 -11.92 2.74 29.32
CA PHE A 29 -10.48 2.93 29.14
C PHE A 29 -9.89 3.92 30.16
N LEU A 30 -10.64 4.96 30.56
CA LEU A 30 -10.21 5.92 31.59
C LEU A 30 -10.00 5.25 32.96
N THR A 31 -10.64 4.11 33.26
CA THR A 31 -10.41 3.37 34.52
C THR A 31 -9.10 2.57 34.51
N ASP A 32 -8.56 2.28 33.33
CA ASP A 32 -7.31 1.52 33.17
C ASP A 32 -6.07 2.43 33.14
N LEU A 33 -6.28 3.74 33.01
CA LEU A 33 -5.23 4.75 33.01
C LEU A 33 -4.84 5.16 34.43
N ASN A 34 -3.60 5.62 34.61
CA ASN A 34 -3.24 6.33 35.83
C ASN A 34 -3.92 7.71 35.88
N GLU A 35 -3.94 8.33 37.07
CA GLU A 35 -4.65 9.60 37.30
C GLU A 35 -4.21 10.72 36.35
N THR A 36 -2.90 10.84 36.10
CA THR A 36 -2.33 11.85 35.20
C THR A 36 -2.76 11.62 33.75
N GLU A 37 -2.67 10.38 33.27
CA GLU A 37 -3.08 10.00 31.91
C GLU A 37 -4.58 10.23 31.70
N ALA A 38 -5.42 9.84 32.67
CA ALA A 38 -6.87 10.01 32.62
C ALA A 38 -7.27 11.50 32.66
N ALA A 39 -6.64 12.29 33.53
CA ALA A 39 -6.88 13.74 33.60
C ALA A 39 -6.46 14.44 32.29
N TYR A 40 -5.32 14.04 31.72
CA TYR A 40 -4.83 14.59 30.46
C TYR A 40 -5.79 14.25 29.29
N LEU A 41 -6.22 12.99 29.17
CA LEU A 41 -7.13 12.59 28.09
C LEU A 41 -8.47 13.33 28.15
N ARG A 42 -9.01 13.56 29.36
CA ARG A 42 -10.21 14.39 29.57
C ARG A 42 -9.97 15.84 29.17
N ALA A 43 -8.82 16.42 29.54
CA ALA A 43 -8.47 17.80 29.20
C ALA A 43 -8.26 18.02 27.68
N GLN A 44 -8.05 16.95 26.90
CA GLN A 44 -8.02 17.00 25.44
C GLN A 44 -9.40 16.90 24.78
N ASP A 45 -10.48 16.80 25.57
CA ASP A 45 -11.85 16.57 25.10
C ASP A 45 -11.94 15.38 24.12
N PHE A 46 -11.17 14.32 24.40
CA PHE A 46 -11.11 13.16 23.53
C PHE A 46 -12.45 12.43 23.50
N SER A 47 -13.10 12.43 22.34
CA SER A 47 -14.43 11.87 22.10
C SER A 47 -14.42 10.59 21.26
N GLY A 48 -13.24 10.05 20.92
CA GLY A 48 -13.13 8.87 20.06
C GLY A 48 -13.43 9.14 18.59
N LYS A 49 -13.46 10.42 18.16
CA LYS A 49 -13.66 10.82 16.77
C LYS A 49 -12.71 10.07 15.83
N ALA A 50 -13.21 9.57 14.70
CA ALA A 50 -12.43 8.80 13.74
C ALA A 50 -11.11 9.51 13.34
N ALA A 51 -10.02 8.73 13.36
CA ALA A 51 -8.65 9.15 13.08
C ALA A 51 -8.06 10.20 14.03
N SER A 52 -8.76 10.64 15.08
CA SER A 52 -8.17 11.51 16.11
C SER A 52 -7.08 10.76 16.89
N VAL A 53 -6.00 11.44 17.25
CA VAL A 53 -4.88 10.82 18.00
C VAL A 53 -4.49 11.72 19.14
N VAL A 54 -4.37 11.15 20.34
CA VAL A 54 -3.83 11.81 21.54
C VAL A 54 -2.61 11.03 22.00
N LEU A 55 -1.51 11.73 22.30
CA LEU A 55 -0.32 11.14 22.90
C LEU A 55 -0.39 11.38 24.41
N LEU A 56 -0.46 10.31 25.20
CA LEU A 56 -0.55 10.43 26.65
C LEU A 56 0.85 10.64 27.25
N PRO A 57 0.98 11.55 28.23
CA PRO A 57 2.28 11.90 28.80
C PRO A 57 2.74 10.90 29.86
N SER A 58 4.06 10.78 30.01
CA SER A 58 4.74 10.28 31.21
C SER A 58 5.81 11.30 31.65
N PRO A 59 6.37 11.19 32.86
CA PRO A 59 7.49 12.03 33.29
C PRO A 59 8.70 11.98 32.33
N GLU A 60 8.86 10.87 31.60
CA GLU A 60 9.95 10.61 30.65
C GLU A 60 9.58 10.92 29.18
N GLY A 61 8.36 11.40 28.90
CA GLY A 61 7.91 11.76 27.56
C GLY A 61 6.51 11.25 27.24
N ILE A 62 6.42 10.28 26.32
CA ILE A 62 5.14 9.70 25.88
C ILE A 62 5.01 8.29 26.44
N SER A 63 3.90 8.02 27.13
CA SER A 63 3.60 6.67 27.62
C SER A 63 2.96 5.79 26.55
N ARG A 64 1.97 6.33 25.82
CA ARG A 64 1.19 5.62 24.79
C ARG A 64 0.43 6.59 23.89
N ALA A 65 -0.14 6.10 22.81
CA ALA A 65 -1.07 6.83 21.97
C ALA A 65 -2.49 6.26 22.09
N VAL A 66 -3.48 7.13 21.93
CA VAL A 66 -4.90 6.78 21.85
C VAL A 66 -5.43 7.23 20.49
N LEU A 67 -5.99 6.30 19.72
CA LEU A 67 -6.59 6.53 18.40
C LEU A 67 -8.12 6.45 18.50
N GLY A 68 -8.83 7.47 18.02
CA GLY A 68 -10.29 7.44 17.90
C GLY A 68 -10.73 6.67 16.66
N LEU A 69 -11.64 5.70 16.84
CA LEU A 69 -12.16 4.85 15.76
C LEU A 69 -13.41 5.42 15.08
N GLY A 70 -14.17 6.28 15.76
CA GLY A 70 -15.55 6.62 15.39
C GLY A 70 -16.48 5.40 15.47
N ASP A 71 -17.64 5.49 14.81
CA ASP A 71 -18.67 4.44 14.87
C ASP A 71 -18.41 3.29 13.90
N HIS A 72 -17.81 3.60 12.75
CA HIS A 72 -17.58 2.66 11.65
C HIS A 72 -16.12 2.75 11.17
N PRO A 73 -15.16 2.19 11.93
CA PRO A 73 -13.78 2.21 11.52
C PRO A 73 -13.59 1.39 10.24
N GLY A 74 -12.72 1.89 9.37
CA GLY A 74 -12.25 1.19 8.18
C GLY A 74 -10.80 1.58 7.86
N PRO A 75 -10.23 1.17 6.72
CA PRO A 75 -8.82 1.44 6.41
C PRO A 75 -8.45 2.93 6.47
N ALA A 76 -9.35 3.83 6.08
CA ALA A 76 -9.12 5.27 6.12
C ALA A 76 -8.92 5.82 7.54
N THR A 77 -9.52 5.20 8.56
CA THR A 77 -9.37 5.59 9.98
C THR A 77 -7.90 5.52 10.43
N PHE A 78 -7.13 4.59 9.87
CA PHE A 78 -5.73 4.36 10.23
C PHE A 78 -4.72 4.98 9.24
N GLY A 79 -5.19 5.47 8.10
CA GLY A 79 -4.33 5.92 6.99
C GLY A 79 -3.34 7.01 7.37
N ASP A 80 -3.76 7.98 8.19
CA ASP A 80 -2.92 9.10 8.61
C ASP A 80 -2.19 8.87 9.93
N LEU A 81 -2.26 7.67 10.51
CA LEU A 81 -1.67 7.39 11.82
C LEU A 81 -0.15 7.67 11.82
N HIS A 82 0.53 7.31 10.73
CA HIS A 82 1.96 7.58 10.54
C HIS A 82 2.34 9.08 10.55
N LYS A 83 1.38 9.98 10.33
CA LYS A 83 1.61 11.45 10.38
C LYS A 83 1.42 12.02 11.79
N LYS A 84 0.73 11.28 12.66
CA LYS A 84 0.33 11.72 14.00
C LYS A 84 1.19 11.12 15.11
N LEU A 85 1.97 10.10 14.78
CA LEU A 85 2.90 9.47 15.69
C LEU A 85 4.33 9.99 15.48
N PRO A 86 5.10 10.25 16.55
CA PRO A 86 6.51 10.62 16.46
C PRO A 86 7.35 9.60 15.68
N ASN A 87 8.22 10.12 14.81
CA ASN A 87 9.22 9.33 14.09
C ASN A 87 10.27 8.76 15.07
N GLY A 88 10.93 7.67 14.66
CA GLY A 88 12.03 7.07 15.43
C GLY A 88 11.61 6.20 16.61
N ILE A 89 10.30 6.13 16.88
CA ILE A 89 9.68 5.24 17.87
C ILE A 89 8.97 4.09 17.14
N ASP A 90 9.11 2.88 17.67
CA ASP A 90 8.34 1.72 17.24
C ASP A 90 7.00 1.70 17.97
N TRP A 91 5.90 1.59 17.23
CA TRP A 91 4.54 1.59 17.76
C TRP A 91 3.87 0.23 17.55
N THR A 92 3.05 -0.17 18.52
CA THR A 92 2.25 -1.39 18.43
C THR A 92 0.78 -1.06 18.62
N LEU A 93 -0.01 -1.20 17.55
CA LEU A 93 -1.46 -1.09 17.61
C LEU A 93 -2.03 -2.36 18.27
N LEU A 94 -2.59 -2.17 19.46
CA LEU A 94 -3.16 -3.24 20.28
C LEU A 94 -4.58 -3.60 19.80
N PRO A 95 -5.01 -4.88 19.95
CA PRO A 95 -6.36 -5.31 19.60
C PRO A 95 -7.43 -4.44 20.24
N GLY A 96 -8.53 -4.24 19.51
CA GLY A 96 -9.67 -3.45 19.94
C GLY A 96 -10.86 -3.65 19.00
N SER A 97 -11.82 -2.74 19.04
CA SER A 97 -13.08 -2.87 18.29
C SER A 97 -12.98 -2.44 16.82
N TYR A 98 -12.09 -3.10 16.08
CA TYR A 98 -11.85 -2.88 14.65
C TYR A 98 -11.35 -4.18 13.98
N ASP A 99 -11.40 -4.25 12.65
CA ASP A 99 -10.79 -5.36 11.91
C ASP A 99 -9.26 -5.17 11.76
N PRO A 100 -8.42 -6.09 12.25
CA PRO A 100 -6.97 -5.93 12.19
C PRO A 100 -6.40 -5.97 10.76
N GLY A 101 -7.11 -6.58 9.81
CA GLY A 101 -6.75 -6.53 8.39
C GLY A 101 -6.97 -5.16 7.78
N GLU A 102 -8.10 -4.50 8.09
CA GLU A 102 -8.37 -3.13 7.66
C GLU A 102 -7.41 -2.13 8.28
N ALA A 103 -7.06 -2.30 9.57
CA ALA A 103 -6.06 -1.46 10.23
C ALA A 103 -4.69 -1.60 9.57
N TYR A 104 -4.25 -2.84 9.31
CA TYR A 104 -2.98 -3.10 8.60
C TYR A 104 -2.97 -2.47 7.21
N LEU A 105 -4.07 -2.63 6.46
CA LEU A 105 -4.22 -2.05 5.13
C LEU A 105 -4.16 -0.52 5.20
N GLY A 106 -4.90 0.09 6.11
CA GLY A 106 -4.91 1.54 6.33
C GLY A 106 -3.53 2.10 6.61
N ILE A 107 -2.84 1.54 7.62
CA ILE A 107 -1.49 1.96 8.02
C ILE A 107 -0.51 1.83 6.85
N THR A 108 -0.50 0.66 6.19
CA THR A 108 0.47 0.37 5.13
C THR A 108 0.22 1.23 3.90
N LEU A 109 -1.04 1.37 3.46
CA LEU A 109 -1.37 2.17 2.28
C LEU A 109 -1.27 3.66 2.53
N GLY A 110 -1.51 4.12 3.75
CA GLY A 110 -1.34 5.51 4.14
C GLY A 110 0.14 5.91 4.22
N ALA A 111 0.99 5.02 4.71
CA ALA A 111 2.43 5.21 4.80
C ALA A 111 3.18 5.03 3.45
N TYR A 112 2.49 4.63 2.39
CA TYR A 112 3.09 4.44 1.07
C TYR A 112 3.74 5.74 0.55
N ARG A 113 5.00 5.63 0.11
CA ARG A 113 5.75 6.72 -0.52
C ARG A 113 6.48 6.21 -1.75
N PHE A 114 6.39 6.97 -2.84
CA PHE A 114 7.15 6.70 -4.07
C PHE A 114 8.36 7.62 -4.16
N ASP A 115 9.49 7.21 -3.57
CA ASP A 115 10.67 8.05 -3.40
C ASP A 115 11.81 7.72 -4.36
N ARG A 116 11.58 6.84 -5.34
CA ARG A 116 12.62 6.29 -6.24
C ARG A 116 13.44 7.34 -7.00
N PHE A 117 12.86 8.51 -7.30
CA PHE A 117 13.47 9.57 -8.10
C PHE A 117 13.74 10.86 -7.31
N ARG A 118 13.66 10.81 -5.98
CA ARG A 118 13.93 11.95 -5.11
C ARG A 118 14.77 11.52 -3.92
N LYS A 119 15.31 12.49 -3.20
CA LYS A 119 15.93 12.20 -1.89
C LYS A 119 14.85 11.58 -0.98
N PRO A 120 15.11 10.43 -0.33
CA PRO A 120 14.16 9.85 0.60
C PRO A 120 13.81 10.84 1.72
N ASP A 121 12.53 10.90 2.07
CA ASP A 121 12.07 11.68 3.22
C ASP A 121 12.58 11.06 4.54
N ALA A 122 12.39 11.78 5.65
CA ALA A 122 12.64 11.23 6.98
C ALA A 122 11.86 9.92 7.19
N LYS A 123 12.48 8.97 7.91
CA LYS A 123 11.86 7.68 8.25
C LYS A 123 10.54 7.91 8.98
N LEU A 124 9.49 7.24 8.49
CA LEU A 124 8.19 7.19 9.15
C LEU A 124 8.27 6.41 10.46
N PRO A 125 7.34 6.62 11.41
CA PRO A 125 7.18 5.71 12.53
C PRO A 125 6.87 4.31 12.00
N HIS A 126 7.48 3.30 12.61
CA HIS A 126 7.11 1.93 12.34
C HIS A 126 5.93 1.56 13.25
N ILE A 127 4.84 1.09 12.65
CA ILE A 127 3.60 0.77 13.36
C ILE A 127 3.25 -0.68 13.04
N SER A 128 3.41 -1.56 14.03
CA SER A 128 2.97 -2.95 13.92
C SER A 128 1.49 -3.08 14.30
N VAL A 129 0.79 -4.00 13.65
CA VAL A 129 -0.62 -4.32 13.95
C VAL A 129 -0.67 -5.76 14.46
N GLN A 130 -1.10 -5.93 15.71
CA GLN A 130 -1.28 -7.27 16.26
C GLN A 130 -2.42 -8.00 15.54
N ASN A 131 -2.22 -9.31 15.33
CA ASN A 131 -3.21 -10.20 14.71
C ASN A 131 -3.65 -9.83 13.28
N ALA A 132 -2.86 -9.05 12.55
CA ALA A 132 -3.14 -8.75 11.15
C ALA A 132 -3.07 -10.03 10.29
N PRO A 133 -4.16 -10.42 9.59
CA PRO A 133 -4.20 -11.64 8.79
C PRO A 133 -3.26 -11.54 7.59
N ASP A 134 -2.66 -12.66 7.18
CA ASP A 134 -1.73 -12.70 6.05
C ASP A 134 -2.36 -12.23 4.74
N ARG A 135 -3.68 -12.39 4.57
CA ARG A 135 -4.42 -11.87 3.42
C ARG A 135 -4.29 -10.34 3.32
N ALA A 136 -4.37 -9.60 4.42
CA ALA A 136 -4.24 -8.15 4.42
C ALA A 136 -2.82 -7.71 4.05
N LYS A 137 -1.80 -8.44 4.51
CA LYS A 137 -0.39 -8.21 4.16
C LYS A 137 -0.16 -8.35 2.66
N ARG A 138 -0.63 -9.45 2.07
CA ARG A 138 -0.54 -9.71 0.63
C ARG A 138 -1.31 -8.68 -0.20
N LEU A 139 -2.48 -8.25 0.28
CA LEU A 139 -3.26 -7.22 -0.39
C LEU A 139 -2.55 -5.87 -0.38
N ALA A 140 -2.02 -5.44 0.77
CA ALA A 140 -1.27 -4.20 0.88
C ALA A 140 -0.03 -4.21 -0.02
N GLU A 141 0.71 -5.33 -0.04
CA GLU A 141 1.85 -5.52 -0.93
C GLU A 141 1.45 -5.42 -2.41
N ALA A 142 0.37 -6.09 -2.82
CA ALA A 142 -0.12 -6.05 -4.20
C ALA A 142 -0.53 -4.63 -4.62
N VAL A 143 -1.22 -3.88 -3.74
CA VAL A 143 -1.61 -2.49 -4.00
C VAL A 143 -0.39 -1.58 -4.09
N CYS A 144 0.59 -1.71 -3.18
CA CYS A 144 1.83 -0.93 -3.22
C CYS A 144 2.64 -1.24 -4.49
N PHE A 145 2.73 -2.50 -4.90
CA PHE A 145 3.37 -2.91 -6.15
C PHE A 145 2.69 -2.26 -7.37
N ALA A 146 1.35 -2.29 -7.44
CA ALA A 146 0.61 -1.62 -8.50
C ALA A 146 0.85 -0.09 -8.50
N ARG A 147 0.88 0.54 -7.32
CA ARG A 147 1.20 1.97 -7.18
C ARG A 147 2.61 2.28 -7.68
N ASP A 148 3.59 1.44 -7.40
CA ASP A 148 4.97 1.63 -7.88
C ASP A 148 5.05 1.60 -9.40
N LEU A 149 4.35 0.67 -10.05
CA LEU A 149 4.28 0.60 -11.51
C LEU A 149 3.62 1.86 -12.09
N VAL A 150 2.45 2.24 -11.58
CA VAL A 150 1.71 3.43 -12.06
C VAL A 150 2.48 4.75 -11.81
N ASN A 151 3.22 4.83 -10.70
CA ASN A 151 4.00 6.02 -10.38
C ASN A 151 5.30 6.11 -11.18
N MET A 152 5.79 4.99 -11.73
CA MET A 152 6.98 4.96 -12.56
C MET A 152 6.80 5.88 -13.77
N PRO A 153 7.76 6.79 -14.05
CA PRO A 153 7.75 7.56 -15.29
C PRO A 153 7.77 6.63 -16.51
N ALA A 154 7.04 6.97 -17.55
CA ALA A 154 6.93 6.13 -18.75
C ALA A 154 8.29 5.86 -19.42
N ASN A 155 9.26 6.78 -19.34
CA ASN A 155 10.62 6.55 -19.84
C ASN A 155 11.38 5.46 -19.04
N HIS A 156 10.97 5.17 -17.81
CA HIS A 156 11.51 4.08 -16.97
C HIS A 156 10.65 2.82 -16.96
N LEU A 157 9.38 2.89 -17.39
CA LEU A 157 8.47 1.75 -17.49
C LEU A 157 7.80 1.74 -18.84
N GLY A 158 8.32 0.93 -19.77
CA GLY A 158 7.69 0.64 -21.05
C GLY A 158 7.21 -0.80 -21.11
N PRO A 159 6.80 -1.26 -22.31
CA PRO A 159 6.26 -2.61 -22.48
C PRO A 159 7.21 -3.71 -21.98
N ALA A 160 8.51 -3.60 -22.28
CA ALA A 160 9.51 -4.58 -21.88
C ALA A 160 9.70 -4.60 -20.34
N GLU A 161 9.81 -3.45 -19.69
CA GLU A 161 10.00 -3.35 -18.24
C GLU A 161 8.74 -3.73 -17.45
N LEU A 162 7.56 -3.43 -17.99
CA LEU A 162 6.30 -3.92 -17.44
C LEU A 162 6.23 -5.45 -17.51
N ALA A 163 6.65 -6.03 -18.64
CA ALA A 163 6.76 -7.48 -18.77
C ALA A 163 7.82 -8.07 -17.83
N ASP A 164 8.97 -7.42 -17.65
CA ASP A 164 10.00 -7.83 -16.67
C ASP A 164 9.45 -7.85 -15.24
N ALA A 165 8.71 -6.81 -14.85
CA ALA A 165 8.08 -6.72 -13.54
C ALA A 165 7.05 -7.85 -13.34
N GLY A 166 6.25 -8.13 -14.36
CA GLY A 166 5.28 -9.21 -14.35
C GLY A 166 5.91 -10.60 -14.26
N GLU A 167 6.95 -10.89 -15.05
CA GLU A 167 7.65 -12.18 -14.97
C GLU A 167 8.33 -12.39 -13.62
N ALA A 168 8.91 -11.33 -13.04
CA ALA A 168 9.48 -11.40 -11.70
C ALA A 168 8.40 -11.75 -10.67
N LEU A 169 7.20 -11.17 -10.79
CA LEU A 169 6.04 -11.50 -9.95
C LEU A 169 5.59 -12.96 -10.16
N ALA A 170 5.50 -13.42 -11.41
CA ALA A 170 5.12 -14.79 -11.74
C ALA A 170 6.09 -15.80 -11.11
N ARG A 171 7.41 -15.60 -11.29
CA ARG A 171 8.45 -16.45 -10.70
C ARG A 171 8.36 -16.46 -9.18
N ARG A 172 8.14 -15.30 -8.54
CA ARG A 172 8.00 -15.20 -7.08
C ARG A 172 6.84 -16.04 -6.54
N HIS A 173 5.76 -16.16 -7.29
CA HIS A 173 4.54 -16.87 -6.87
C HIS A 173 4.35 -18.24 -7.55
N GLY A 174 5.35 -18.72 -8.32
CA GLY A 174 5.30 -20.01 -8.99
C GLY A 174 4.29 -20.10 -10.14
N ALA A 175 3.91 -18.97 -10.75
CA ALA A 175 3.10 -18.96 -11.95
C ALA A 175 3.96 -19.18 -13.20
N ARG A 176 3.42 -19.87 -14.21
CA ARG A 176 4.05 -19.92 -15.54
C ARG A 176 3.81 -18.60 -16.26
N SER A 177 4.82 -18.08 -16.93
CA SER A 177 4.72 -16.86 -17.74
C SER A 177 5.19 -17.08 -19.17
N ARG A 178 4.58 -16.36 -20.11
CA ARG A 178 4.95 -16.37 -21.53
C ARG A 178 4.90 -14.96 -22.11
N ARG A 179 5.99 -14.53 -22.75
CA ARG A 179 6.01 -13.30 -23.54
C ARG A 179 5.72 -13.56 -25.01
N ILE A 180 4.94 -12.67 -25.60
CA ILE A 180 4.59 -12.68 -27.02
C ILE A 180 5.04 -11.36 -27.61
N ARG A 181 5.91 -11.43 -28.63
CA ARG A 181 6.59 -10.26 -29.24
C ARG A 181 6.93 -10.50 -30.70
N GLY A 182 7.35 -9.45 -31.40
CA GLY A 182 7.83 -9.54 -32.78
C GLY A 182 6.79 -10.12 -33.74
N ALA A 183 7.22 -11.05 -34.60
CA ALA A 183 6.36 -11.66 -35.61
C ALA A 183 5.17 -12.42 -35.01
N GLU A 184 5.35 -13.08 -33.86
CA GLU A 184 4.27 -13.79 -33.17
C GLU A 184 3.19 -12.83 -32.67
N LEU A 185 3.59 -11.66 -32.16
CA LEU A 185 2.64 -10.62 -31.77
C LEU A 185 1.91 -10.05 -33.00
N ALA A 186 2.64 -9.80 -34.08
CA ALA A 186 2.06 -9.25 -35.31
C ALA A 186 1.01 -10.18 -35.92
N SER A 187 1.24 -11.50 -35.89
CA SER A 187 0.28 -12.49 -36.40
C SER A 187 -0.84 -12.81 -35.42
N GLY A 188 -0.53 -12.97 -34.13
CA GLY A 188 -1.51 -13.39 -33.12
C GLY A 188 -2.35 -12.25 -32.53
N TYR A 189 -1.83 -11.02 -32.53
CA TYR A 189 -2.44 -9.84 -31.91
C TYR A 189 -2.27 -8.58 -32.78
N PRO A 190 -2.76 -8.60 -34.03
CA PRO A 190 -2.50 -7.54 -35.02
C PRO A 190 -2.99 -6.15 -34.57
N ALA A 191 -4.08 -6.08 -33.81
CA ALA A 191 -4.60 -4.81 -33.28
C ALA A 191 -3.63 -4.16 -32.28
N LEU A 192 -3.11 -4.94 -31.32
CA LEU A 192 -2.11 -4.44 -30.37
C LEU A 192 -0.80 -4.08 -31.07
N HIS A 193 -0.38 -4.89 -32.05
CA HIS A 193 0.80 -4.61 -32.85
C HIS A 193 0.67 -3.25 -33.56
N ALA A 194 -0.46 -2.99 -34.21
CA ALA A 194 -0.73 -1.74 -34.91
C ALA A 194 -0.70 -0.52 -33.96
N VAL A 195 -1.34 -0.62 -32.78
CA VAL A 195 -1.34 0.46 -31.77
C VAL A 195 0.08 0.79 -31.30
N GLY A 196 0.91 -0.24 -31.03
CA GLY A 196 2.27 -0.03 -30.51
C GLY A 196 3.34 0.23 -31.59
N ALA A 197 3.02 0.06 -32.88
CA ALA A 197 4.02 0.10 -33.95
C ALA A 197 4.74 1.44 -34.07
N GLY A 198 4.03 2.54 -33.76
CA GLY A 198 4.56 3.92 -33.83
C GLY A 198 5.55 4.28 -32.72
N SER A 199 5.71 3.43 -31.70
CA SER A 199 6.70 3.62 -30.62
C SER A 199 8.02 2.95 -30.97
N ASP A 200 9.15 3.55 -30.57
CA ASP A 200 10.46 2.89 -30.61
C ASP A 200 10.57 1.74 -29.61
N ARG A 201 9.78 1.79 -28.54
CA ARG A 201 9.64 0.72 -27.54
C ARG A 201 8.48 -0.17 -27.96
N LYS A 202 8.80 -1.31 -28.57
CA LYS A 202 7.85 -2.18 -29.25
C LYS A 202 6.85 -2.82 -28.28
N PRO A 203 5.60 -3.06 -28.72
CA PRO A 203 4.59 -3.69 -27.90
C PRO A 203 4.93 -5.15 -27.62
N GLU A 204 4.47 -5.64 -26.47
CA GLU A 204 4.61 -7.03 -26.04
C GLU A 204 3.37 -7.44 -25.24
N ILE A 205 3.06 -8.73 -25.19
CA ILE A 205 2.08 -9.29 -24.25
C ILE A 205 2.82 -10.18 -23.27
N LEU A 206 2.46 -10.06 -21.99
CA LEU A 206 2.82 -11.02 -20.97
C LEU A 206 1.57 -11.79 -20.53
N GLN A 207 1.63 -13.11 -20.64
CA GLN A 207 0.58 -14.01 -20.15
C GLN A 207 1.06 -14.73 -18.90
N PHE A 208 0.15 -14.93 -17.94
CA PHE A 208 0.36 -15.73 -16.74
C PHE A 208 -0.64 -16.88 -16.71
N SER A 209 -0.21 -18.03 -16.18
CA SER A 209 -1.13 -19.11 -15.84
C SER A 209 -0.77 -19.72 -14.48
N TRP A 210 -1.81 -20.03 -13.71
CA TRP A 210 -1.71 -20.64 -12.39
C TRP A 210 -2.86 -21.62 -12.19
N GLY A 211 -2.60 -22.71 -11.45
CA GLY A 211 -3.52 -23.83 -11.31
C GLY A 211 -3.39 -24.85 -12.45
N GLU A 212 -3.54 -26.13 -12.10
CA GLU A 212 -3.44 -27.26 -13.04
C GLU A 212 -4.63 -28.21 -12.94
N ASN A 213 -5.50 -28.01 -11.94
CA ASN A 213 -6.67 -28.87 -11.75
C ASN A 213 -7.77 -28.47 -12.76
N PRO A 214 -8.12 -29.34 -13.72
CA PRO A 214 -9.13 -29.05 -14.72
C PRO A 214 -10.56 -28.94 -14.14
N SER A 215 -10.80 -29.37 -12.90
CA SER A 215 -12.10 -29.22 -12.24
C SER A 215 -12.32 -27.82 -11.65
N HIS A 216 -11.27 -27.02 -11.49
CA HIS A 216 -11.41 -25.64 -11.03
C HIS A 216 -11.94 -24.74 -12.16
N PRO A 217 -12.79 -23.76 -11.86
CA PRO A 217 -13.25 -22.81 -12.85
C PRO A 217 -12.07 -22.01 -13.42
N LEU A 218 -12.03 -21.87 -14.74
CA LEU A 218 -11.06 -21.01 -15.41
C LEU A 218 -11.43 -19.54 -15.17
N ILE A 219 -10.55 -18.79 -14.50
CA ILE A 219 -10.68 -17.35 -14.32
C ILE A 219 -9.61 -16.67 -15.17
N SER A 220 -10.03 -15.84 -16.13
CA SER A 220 -9.13 -15.03 -16.97
C SER A 220 -9.21 -13.57 -16.57
N LEU A 221 -8.04 -12.96 -16.32
CA LEU A 221 -7.91 -11.53 -16.05
C LEU A 221 -7.13 -10.88 -17.19
N CYS A 222 -7.66 -9.79 -17.74
CA CYS A 222 -7.00 -9.02 -18.80
C CYS A 222 -6.73 -7.59 -18.30
N GLY A 223 -5.47 -7.19 -18.28
CA GLY A 223 -5.05 -5.84 -17.92
C GLY A 223 -4.62 -5.05 -19.15
N LYS A 224 -5.10 -3.82 -19.28
CA LYS A 224 -4.56 -2.84 -20.24
C LYS A 224 -3.20 -2.38 -19.72
N GLY A 225 -2.17 -2.42 -20.58
CA GLY A 225 -0.78 -2.08 -20.23
C GLY A 225 -0.21 -0.97 -21.11
N VAL A 226 -0.97 0.09 -21.38
CA VAL A 226 -0.50 1.21 -22.20
C VAL A 226 0.42 2.09 -21.36
N CYS A 227 1.73 1.85 -21.48
CA CYS A 227 2.73 2.49 -20.63
C CYS A 227 2.81 4.02 -20.82
N PHE A 228 2.42 4.51 -21.99
CA PHE A 228 2.20 5.93 -22.25
C PHE A 228 1.23 6.13 -23.41
N ASP A 229 0.21 6.95 -23.20
CA ASP A 229 -0.78 7.28 -24.22
C ASP A 229 -0.71 8.76 -24.65
N SER A 230 -0.15 9.01 -25.83
CA SER A 230 -0.16 10.34 -26.43
C SER A 230 -1.48 10.67 -27.14
N GLY A 231 -2.33 9.68 -27.42
CA GLY A 231 -3.47 9.75 -28.34
C GLY A 231 -3.17 9.31 -29.77
N GLY A 232 -1.89 9.13 -30.14
CA GLY A 232 -1.50 8.80 -31.51
C GLY A 232 -1.60 10.01 -32.44
N TYR A 233 -2.09 9.81 -33.68
CA TYR A 233 -2.33 10.91 -34.63
C TYR A 233 -3.37 11.91 -34.10
N ASP A 234 -4.40 11.42 -33.39
CA ASP A 234 -5.35 12.24 -32.65
C ASP A 234 -4.74 12.65 -31.31
N LEU A 235 -3.72 13.51 -31.40
CA LEU A 235 -2.87 13.86 -30.27
C LEU A 235 -3.68 14.52 -29.15
N LYS A 236 -3.51 14.01 -27.93
CA LYS A 236 -4.14 14.60 -26.74
C LYS A 236 -3.63 16.03 -26.53
N PRO A 237 -4.49 16.95 -26.04
CA PRO A 237 -4.03 18.21 -25.48
C PRO A 237 -3.06 17.99 -24.32
N SER A 238 -2.08 18.88 -24.13
CA SER A 238 -1.00 18.71 -23.14
C SER A 238 -1.51 18.44 -21.71
N ALA A 239 -2.59 19.10 -21.30
CA ALA A 239 -3.20 18.90 -19.99
C ALA A 239 -3.74 17.47 -19.79
N ALA A 240 -4.33 16.88 -20.83
CA ALA A 240 -4.83 15.51 -20.80
C ALA A 240 -3.67 14.50 -20.85
N MET A 241 -2.55 14.84 -21.49
CA MET A 241 -1.37 13.98 -21.61
C MET A 241 -0.54 13.89 -20.32
N LEU A 242 -0.61 14.91 -19.44
CA LEU A 242 0.25 15.06 -18.26
C LEU A 242 0.32 13.82 -17.35
N ARG A 243 -0.78 13.05 -17.26
CA ARG A 243 -0.88 11.87 -16.39
C ARG A 243 -0.89 10.54 -17.16
N MET A 244 -0.62 10.52 -18.46
CA MET A 244 -0.79 9.33 -19.31
C MET A 244 0.23 8.22 -19.12
N LYS A 245 1.14 8.34 -18.14
CA LYS A 245 1.90 7.21 -17.61
C LYS A 245 1.05 6.18 -16.83
N LYS A 246 -0.21 6.53 -16.51
CA LYS A 246 -1.14 5.71 -15.70
C LYS A 246 -2.24 5.03 -16.52
N ASP A 247 -2.11 5.05 -17.84
CA ASP A 247 -3.16 4.62 -18.78
C ASP A 247 -3.29 3.09 -18.90
#